data_AF-A0A7K6R8R9-F1
#
_entry.id   AF-A0A7K6R8R9-F1
#
_cell.length_a   1.000
_cell.length_b   1.000
_cell.length_c   1.000
_cell.angle_alpha   90.00
_cell.angle_beta   90.00
_cell.angle_gamma   90.00
#
_symmetry.space_group_name_H-M   'P 1'
#
loop_
_entity.id
_entity.type
_entity.pdbx_description
1 polymer ?
#
loop_
_entity_poly.entity_id
_entity_poly.type
_entity_poly.pdbx_seq_one_letter_code
_entity_poly.pdbx_strand_id
1 'polypeptide(L)'
;MTSQSQGIQQLLQAEKRAKDKLEEAKKRKGKRLKQAKEEATAEVEHYRLQREKEFRNKQTNVMGSQGNFSAKIEEQTTETIRNLTSSYHRNMESMMKKLLNTICDISPEIHPNFRHAV
;
A
#
# COMPACT_ATOMS: atom_id res chain seq x y z
N MET A 1 -86.98 9.32 19.06
CA MET A 1 -86.30 8.40 18.12
C MET A 1 -84.99 8.94 17.54
N THR A 2 -84.63 10.22 17.72
CA THR A 2 -83.46 10.85 17.08
C THR A 2 -82.12 10.64 17.82
N SER A 3 -82.14 10.37 19.13
CA SER A 3 -80.92 10.30 19.95
C SER A 3 -80.03 9.07 19.69
N GLN A 4 -80.61 7.95 19.24
CA GLN A 4 -79.85 6.72 18.99
C GLN A 4 -79.00 6.83 17.71
N SER A 5 -79.53 7.49 16.68
CA SER A 5 -78.84 7.75 15.40
C SER A 5 -77.61 8.64 15.57
N GLN A 6 -77.68 9.64 16.46
CA GLN A 6 -76.60 10.61 16.65
C GLN A 6 -75.41 10.02 17.41
N GLY A 7 -75.64 9.14 18.39
CA GLY A 7 -74.57 8.40 19.08
C GLY A 7 -73.81 7.44 18.16
N ILE A 8 -74.51 6.75 17.26
CA ILE A 8 -73.91 5.86 16.27
C ILE A 8 -73.01 6.65 15.29
N GLN A 9 -73.44 7.82 14.83
CA GLN A 9 -72.61 8.67 13.98
C GLN A 9 -71.32 9.15 14.68
N GLN A 10 -71.39 9.46 15.97
CA GLN A 10 -70.20 9.84 16.75
C GLN A 10 -69.20 8.69 16.86
N LEU A 11 -69.68 7.46 17.09
CA LEU A 11 -68.83 6.26 17.14
C LEU A 11 -68.17 5.98 15.79
N LEU A 12 -68.92 6.06 14.69
CA LEU A 12 -68.37 5.91 13.33
C LEU A 12 -67.31 6.97 13.01
N GLN A 13 -67.51 8.22 13.45
CA GLN A 13 -66.53 9.27 13.26
C GLN A 13 -65.26 9.05 14.11
N ALA A 14 -65.42 8.56 15.35
CA ALA A 14 -64.30 8.19 16.21
C ALA A 14 -63.51 7.01 15.64
N GLU A 15 -64.19 6.00 15.11
CA GLU A 15 -63.57 4.84 14.44
C GLU A 15 -62.74 5.30 13.23
N LYS A 16 -63.29 6.18 12.39
CA LYS A 16 -62.57 6.73 11.24
C LYS A 16 -61.31 7.49 11.67
N ARG A 17 -61.40 8.36 12.69
CA ARG A 17 -60.25 9.09 13.22
C ARG A 17 -59.18 8.17 13.82
N ALA A 18 -59.59 7.11 14.51
CA ALA A 18 -58.66 6.12 15.07
C ALA A 18 -57.93 5.37 13.95
N LYS A 19 -58.67 4.95 12.91
CA LYS A 19 -58.10 4.28 11.73
C LYS A 19 -57.12 5.19 10.98
N ASP A 20 -57.49 6.44 10.73
CA ASP A 20 -56.63 7.42 10.05
C ASP A 20 -55.33 7.66 10.84
N LYS A 21 -55.43 7.81 12.17
CA LYS A 21 -54.25 7.98 13.05
C LYS A 21 -53.33 6.75 13.02
N LEU A 22 -53.90 5.55 12.95
CA LEU A 22 -53.15 4.30 12.88
C LEU A 22 -52.43 4.15 11.53
N GLU A 23 -53.10 4.47 10.42
CA GLU A 23 -52.50 4.44 9.09
C GLU A 23 -51.41 5.51 8.92
N GLU A 24 -51.60 6.70 9.47
CA GLU A 24 -50.55 7.73 9.50
C GLU A 24 -49.31 7.27 10.28
N ALA A 25 -49.51 6.63 11.45
CA ALA A 25 -48.42 6.08 12.25
C ALA A 25 -47.67 4.96 11.50
N LYS A 26 -48.37 4.05 10.82
CA LYS A 26 -47.77 3.01 9.98
C LYS A 26 -46.96 3.60 8.84
N LYS A 27 -47.52 4.59 8.12
CA LYS A 27 -46.84 5.29 7.01
C LYS A 27 -45.58 6.00 7.50
N ARG A 28 -45.64 6.66 8.67
CA ARG A 28 -44.48 7.33 9.29
C ARG A 28 -43.40 6.35 9.70
N LYS A 29 -43.77 5.19 10.27
CA LYS A 29 -42.83 4.11 10.59
C LYS A 29 -42.16 3.58 9.32
N GLY A 30 -42.92 3.30 8.27
CA GLY A 30 -42.39 2.85 6.98
C GLY A 30 -41.40 3.85 6.37
N LYS A 31 -41.73 5.15 6.40
CA LYS A 31 -40.84 6.21 5.92
C LYS A 31 -39.54 6.26 6.71
N ARG A 32 -39.59 6.20 8.04
CA ARG A 32 -38.39 6.19 8.90
C ARG A 32 -37.50 4.96 8.65
N LEU A 33 -38.09 3.78 8.47
CA LEU A 33 -37.33 2.57 8.16
C LEU A 33 -36.64 2.67 6.79
N LYS A 34 -37.33 3.19 5.78
CA LYS A 34 -36.75 3.40 4.46
C LYS A 34 -35.61 4.42 4.50
N GLN A 35 -35.83 5.54 5.17
CA GLN A 35 -34.82 6.58 5.37
C GLN A 35 -33.58 6.03 6.08
N ALA A 36 -33.74 5.29 7.18
CA ALA A 36 -32.61 4.69 7.90
C ALA A 36 -31.81 3.73 7.02
N LYS A 37 -32.49 2.96 6.15
CA LYS A 37 -31.82 2.08 5.19
C LYS A 37 -31.04 2.87 4.14
N GLU A 38 -31.64 3.92 3.58
CA GLU A 38 -31.01 4.78 2.57
C GLU A 38 -29.78 5.50 3.14
N GLU A 39 -29.89 6.07 4.34
CA GLU A 39 -28.79 6.73 5.06
C GLU A 39 -27.65 5.74 5.34
N ALA A 40 -27.95 4.54 5.84
CA ALA A 40 -26.93 3.51 6.07
C ALA A 40 -26.22 3.10 4.77
N THR A 41 -26.96 2.93 3.66
CA THR A 41 -26.34 2.62 2.36
C THR A 41 -25.47 3.76 1.84
N ALA A 42 -25.89 5.01 2.04
CA ALA A 42 -25.11 6.17 1.63
C ALA A 42 -23.79 6.28 2.43
N GLU A 43 -23.84 6.02 3.74
CA GLU A 43 -22.66 6.02 4.60
C GLU A 43 -21.67 4.90 4.23
N VAL A 44 -22.19 3.69 3.94
CA VAL A 44 -21.35 2.57 3.46
C VAL A 44 -20.66 2.91 2.14
N GLU A 45 -21.37 3.47 1.17
CA GLU A 45 -20.79 3.85 -0.12
C GLU A 45 -19.75 4.99 0.04
N HIS A 46 -20.03 5.98 0.90
CA HIS A 46 -19.07 7.03 1.21
C HIS A 46 -17.78 6.46 1.84
N TYR A 47 -17.92 5.56 2.80
CA TYR A 47 -16.77 4.87 3.42
C TYR A 47 -15.99 4.05 2.39
N ARG A 48 -16.68 3.34 1.50
CA ARG A 48 -16.06 2.57 0.42
C ARG A 48 -15.23 3.47 -0.50
N LEU A 49 -15.81 4.58 -0.96
CA LEU A 49 -15.13 5.58 -1.80
C LEU A 49 -13.90 6.16 -1.11
N GLN A 50 -14.00 6.51 0.18
CA GLN A 50 -12.88 7.02 0.96
C GLN A 50 -11.75 6.00 1.04
N ARG A 51 -12.06 4.74 1.38
CA ARG A 51 -11.06 3.67 1.47
C ARG A 51 -10.42 3.35 0.13
N GLU A 52 -11.19 3.38 -0.95
CA GLU A 52 -10.67 3.16 -2.30
C GLU A 52 -9.76 4.30 -2.76
N LYS A 53 -10.07 5.55 -2.39
CA LYS A 53 -9.21 6.72 -2.60
C LYS A 53 -7.90 6.59 -1.81
N GLU A 54 -7.98 6.23 -0.52
CA GLU A 54 -6.80 5.98 0.31
C GLU A 54 -5.92 4.85 -0.26
N PHE A 55 -6.55 3.77 -0.73
CA PHE A 55 -5.87 2.65 -1.36
C PHE A 55 -5.15 3.08 -2.64
N ARG A 56 -5.84 3.78 -3.55
CA ARG A 56 -5.24 4.30 -4.78
C ARG A 56 -4.08 5.26 -4.50
N ASN A 57 -4.24 6.17 -3.54
CA ASN A 57 -3.16 7.08 -3.15
C ASN A 57 -1.93 6.30 -2.65
N LYS A 58 -2.12 5.30 -1.80
CA LYS A 58 -1.02 4.44 -1.33
C LYS A 58 -0.39 3.66 -2.48
N GLN A 59 -1.19 3.12 -3.38
CA GLN A 59 -0.71 2.39 -4.55
C GLN A 59 0.15 3.30 -5.44
N THR A 60 -0.32 4.50 -5.78
CA THR A 60 0.44 5.48 -6.58
C THR A 60 1.73 5.90 -5.87
N ASN A 61 1.70 6.13 -4.55
CA ASN A 61 2.90 6.49 -3.81
C ASN A 61 3.93 5.35 -3.78
N VAL A 62 3.49 4.11 -3.57
CA VAL A 62 4.38 2.94 -3.59
C VAL A 62 4.94 2.69 -4.99
N MET A 63 4.10 2.71 -6.02
CA MET A 63 4.53 2.51 -7.41
C MET A 63 5.43 3.66 -7.89
N GLY A 64 5.12 4.91 -7.55
CA GLY A 64 5.98 6.06 -7.84
C GLY A 64 7.32 6.00 -7.11
N SER A 65 7.34 5.48 -5.89
CA SER A 65 8.58 5.27 -5.14
C SER A 65 9.47 4.18 -5.73
N GLN A 66 8.93 3.17 -6.43
CA GLN A 66 9.72 2.11 -7.07
C GLN A 66 10.61 2.66 -8.19
N GLY A 67 10.09 3.59 -9.00
CA GLY A 67 10.88 4.24 -10.06
C GLY A 67 12.06 5.04 -9.49
N ASN A 68 11.83 5.80 -8.42
CA ASN A 68 12.89 6.55 -7.73
C ASN A 68 13.94 5.62 -7.10
N PHE A 69 13.52 4.45 -6.60
CA PHE A 69 14.44 3.47 -6.02
C PHE A 69 15.34 2.83 -7.08
N SER A 70 14.80 2.48 -8.25
CA SER A 70 15.59 1.96 -9.38
C SER A 70 16.64 2.97 -9.84
N ALA A 71 16.24 4.23 -10.05
CA ALA A 71 17.16 5.29 -10.46
C ALA A 71 18.28 5.52 -9.43
N LYS A 72 17.96 5.48 -8.14
CA LYS A 72 18.95 5.60 -7.06
C LYS A 72 19.92 4.42 -7.02
N ILE A 73 19.44 3.19 -7.25
CA ILE A 73 20.29 2.00 -7.35
C ILE A 73 21.23 2.14 -8.55
N GLU A 74 20.73 2.57 -9.71
CA GLU A 74 21.55 2.78 -10.90
C GLU A 74 22.64 3.84 -10.65
N GLU A 75 22.28 4.96 -10.02
CA GLU A 75 23.24 6.00 -9.63
C GLU A 75 24.33 5.44 -8.69
N GLN A 76 23.96 4.74 -7.62
CA GLN A 76 24.92 4.12 -6.70
C GLN A 76 25.79 3.06 -7.39
N THR A 77 25.22 2.30 -8.32
CA THR A 77 25.94 1.26 -9.07
C THR A 77 26.97 1.90 -9.99
N THR A 78 26.59 2.94 -10.74
CA THR A 78 27.50 3.66 -11.63
C THR A 78 28.62 4.36 -10.85
N GLU A 79 28.31 4.95 -9.69
CA GLU A 79 29.32 5.51 -8.80
C GLU A 79 30.30 4.45 -8.29
N THR A 80 29.79 3.29 -7.86
CA THR A 80 30.62 2.19 -7.38
C THR A 80 31.55 1.66 -8.47
N ILE A 81 31.03 1.49 -9.70
CA ILE A 81 31.83 1.09 -10.86
C ILE A 81 32.92 2.13 -11.12
N ARG A 82 32.57 3.43 -11.15
CA ARG A 82 33.53 4.51 -11.37
C ARG A 82 34.65 4.51 -10.32
N ASN A 83 34.30 4.29 -9.05
CA ASN A 83 35.25 4.22 -7.95
C ASN A 83 36.17 2.99 -8.08
N LEU A 84 35.60 1.83 -8.42
CA LEU A 84 36.35 0.60 -8.66
C LEU A 84 37.33 0.76 -9.83
N THR A 85 36.87 1.27 -10.97
CA THR A 85 37.69 1.54 -12.15
C THR A 85 38.81 2.54 -11.81
N SER A 86 38.52 3.60 -11.05
CA SER A 86 39.52 4.56 -10.63
C SER A 86 40.57 3.94 -9.71
N SER A 87 40.15 3.10 -8.76
CA SER A 87 41.06 2.35 -7.87
C SER A 87 41.93 1.37 -8.66
N TYR A 88 41.36 0.66 -9.65
CA TYR A 88 42.09 -0.22 -10.53
C TYR A 88 43.22 0.52 -11.26
N HIS A 89 42.90 1.61 -11.96
CA HIS A 89 43.91 2.36 -12.73
C HIS A 89 45.02 2.94 -11.84
N ARG A 90 44.69 3.38 -10.62
CA ARG A 90 45.69 3.88 -9.65
C ARG A 90 46.66 2.80 -9.20
N ASN A 91 46.15 1.58 -8.98
CA ASN A 91 46.93 0.50 -8.39
C ASN A 91 47.60 -0.42 -9.42
N MET A 92 47.10 -0.43 -10.66
CA MET A 92 47.53 -1.33 -11.74
C MET A 92 49.05 -1.30 -11.96
N GLU A 93 49.62 -0.11 -12.15
CA GLU A 93 51.05 0.08 -12.40
C GLU A 93 51.92 -0.46 -11.25
N SER A 94 51.55 -0.15 -10.00
CA SER A 94 52.28 -0.64 -8.84
C SER A 94 52.18 -2.17 -8.69
N MET A 95 51.02 -2.75 -8.99
CA MET A 95 50.81 -4.20 -8.94
C MET A 95 51.61 -4.92 -10.03
N MET A 96 51.58 -4.40 -11.26
CA MET A 96 52.34 -4.95 -12.39
C MET A 96 53.84 -4.91 -12.12
N LYS A 97 54.36 -3.79 -11.62
CA LYS A 97 55.78 -3.67 -11.26
C LYS A 97 56.18 -4.69 -10.18
N LYS A 98 55.36 -4.86 -9.14
CA LYS A 98 55.61 -5.87 -8.09
C LYS A 98 55.63 -7.27 -8.67
N LEU A 99 54.63 -7.62 -9.48
CA LEU A 99 54.51 -8.94 -10.10
C LEU A 99 55.70 -9.25 -11.01
N LEU A 100 56.09 -8.33 -11.88
CA LEU A 100 57.24 -8.49 -12.77
C LEU A 100 58.54 -8.61 -11.98
N ASN A 101 58.75 -7.79 -10.95
CA ASN A 101 59.91 -7.90 -10.09
C ASN A 101 60.00 -9.28 -9.43
N THR A 102 58.90 -9.81 -8.87
CA THR A 102 58.89 -11.16 -8.27
C THR A 102 59.17 -12.26 -9.28
N ILE A 103 58.68 -12.13 -10.52
CA ILE A 103 58.88 -13.15 -11.56
C ILE A 103 60.32 -13.11 -12.12
N CYS A 104 60.89 -11.93 -12.27
CA CYS A 104 62.24 -11.75 -12.82
C CYS A 104 63.35 -11.94 -11.77
N ASP A 105 63.03 -11.89 -10.48
CA ASP A 105 63.97 -12.16 -9.39
C ASP A 105 64.14 -13.66 -9.17
N ILE A 106 64.96 -14.27 -10.04
CA ILE A 106 65.29 -15.70 -9.94
C ILE A 106 66.41 -15.86 -8.92
N SER A 107 66.06 -16.37 -7.74
CA SER A 107 67.01 -16.81 -6.71
C SER A 107 67.22 -18.33 -6.80
N PRO A 108 68.23 -18.81 -7.54
CA PRO A 108 68.50 -20.24 -7.62
C PRO A 108 69.01 -20.73 -6.26
N GLU A 109 68.17 -21.48 -5.57
CA GLU A 109 68.54 -22.15 -4.33
C GLU A 109 68.83 -23.63 -4.59
N ILE A 110 69.94 -24.10 -4.05
CA ILE A 110 70.22 -25.54 -4.02
C ILE A 110 69.29 -26.15 -2.98
N HIS A 111 68.61 -27.23 -3.34
CA HIS A 111 67.70 -27.92 -2.45
C HIS A 111 68.41 -28.26 -1.12
N PRO A 112 67.81 -28.01 0.06
CA PRO A 112 68.47 -28.15 1.37
C PRO A 112 69.13 -29.51 1.64
N ASN A 113 68.68 -30.56 0.96
CA ASN A 113 69.20 -31.93 1.08
C ASN A 113 70.33 -32.28 0.10
N PHE A 114 70.82 -31.32 -0.70
CA PHE A 114 71.92 -31.57 -1.62
C PHE A 114 73.19 -31.92 -0.85
N ARG A 115 73.73 -33.12 -1.11
CA ARG A 115 75.01 -33.57 -0.56
C ARG A 115 76.00 -33.71 -1.70
N HIS A 116 77.13 -33.02 -1.63
CA HIS A 116 78.25 -33.27 -2.54
C HIS A 116 78.75 -34.70 -2.34
N ALA A 117 78.77 -35.49 -3.40
CA ALA A 117 79.46 -36.78 -3.39
C ALA A 117 80.96 -36.51 -3.34
N VAL A 118 81.63 -37.08 -2.33
CA VAL A 118 83.10 -37.23 -2.27
C VAL A 118 83.43 -38.62 -2.78
#